data_AF-A0A9C8WGQ4-F1
#
_entry.id   AF-A0A9C8WGQ4-F1
#
_cell.length_a   1.000
_cell.length_b   1.000
_cell.length_c   1.000
_cell.angle_alpha   90.00
_cell.angle_beta   90.00
_cell.angle_gamma   90.00
#
_symmetry.space_group_name_H-M   'P 1'
#
loop_
_entity.id
_entity.type
_entity.pdbx_description
1 polymer ?
#
loop_
_entity_poly.entity_id
_entity_poly.type
_entity_poly.pdbx_seq_one_letter_code
_entity_poly.pdbx_strand_id
1 'polypeptide(L)'
;MAASAKKRTYNKKHIARAQRERMQRNWLIGGTIAVVVAVIGLVVYGYLQQTVLLKHKPVAIVNGETITVEKFQKRVRYTRSNLINQYQQYAQILQYFGNDPESPFTQQYQTQMQQVVAQLSNPISVGQQTLDQMVDEVLMRQKAEEMGITVTDEEVERYIQEQFGYFPDGEAPTPTAYPTPGPTSTLSPEQLALVTPRPTPTEAPTASPDPEATPTEIPAPTPTATPYTA
;
A
#
# COMPACT_ATOMS: atom_id res chain seq x y z
N MET A 1 -93.83 -26.43 14.69
CA MET A 1 -93.23 -26.11 13.38
C MET A 1 -91.74 -26.41 13.46
N ALA A 2 -91.26 -27.46 12.78
CA ALA A 2 -89.85 -27.83 12.76
C ALA A 2 -89.41 -28.14 11.33
N ALA A 3 -88.19 -27.72 11.02
CA ALA A 3 -87.62 -27.45 9.71
C ALA A 3 -87.38 -28.67 8.81
N SER A 4 -87.27 -28.44 7.50
CA SER A 4 -86.57 -29.35 6.59
C SER A 4 -85.47 -28.59 5.85
N ALA A 5 -84.23 -28.76 6.32
CA ALA A 5 -83.04 -28.28 5.65
C ALA A 5 -82.72 -29.21 4.47
N LYS A 6 -82.84 -28.68 3.25
CA LYS A 6 -82.58 -29.42 2.01
C LYS A 6 -81.09 -29.79 1.91
N LYS A 7 -80.77 -31.06 2.15
CA LYS A 7 -79.41 -31.62 2.04
C LYS A 7 -78.96 -31.60 0.57
N ARG A 8 -78.01 -30.73 0.23
CA ARG A 8 -77.38 -30.67 -1.11
C ARG A 8 -76.58 -31.96 -1.34
N THR A 9 -77.05 -32.82 -2.24
CA THR A 9 -76.33 -34.02 -2.67
C THR A 9 -75.31 -33.66 -3.74
N TYR A 10 -74.03 -33.76 -3.39
CA TYR A 10 -72.92 -33.46 -4.29
C TYR A 10 -72.69 -34.64 -5.26
N ASN A 11 -72.65 -34.35 -6.56
CA ASN A 11 -72.48 -35.35 -7.63
C ASN A 11 -71.04 -35.92 -7.63
N LYS A 12 -70.89 -37.24 -7.42
CA LYS A 12 -69.59 -37.94 -7.37
C LYS A 12 -68.73 -37.70 -8.61
N LYS A 13 -69.33 -37.46 -9.79
CA LYS A 13 -68.61 -37.13 -11.03
C LYS A 13 -67.93 -35.75 -10.99
N HIS A 14 -68.48 -34.80 -10.24
CA HIS A 14 -67.90 -33.45 -10.12
C HIS A 14 -66.73 -33.44 -9.13
N ILE A 15 -66.73 -34.33 -8.12
CA ILE A 15 -65.63 -34.51 -7.16
C ILE A 15 -64.36 -35.00 -7.88
N ALA A 16 -64.50 -35.96 -8.80
CA ALA A 16 -63.38 -36.54 -9.53
C ALA A 16 -62.67 -35.53 -10.45
N ARG A 17 -63.42 -34.60 -11.08
CA ARG A 17 -62.85 -33.52 -11.90
C ARG A 17 -62.16 -32.47 -11.02
N ALA A 18 -62.79 -32.07 -9.91
CA ALA A 18 -62.22 -31.12 -8.97
C ALA A 18 -60.94 -31.62 -8.28
N GLN A 19 -60.81 -32.93 -8.04
CA GLN A 19 -59.58 -33.52 -7.47
C GLN A 19 -58.39 -33.47 -8.45
N ARG A 20 -58.64 -33.74 -9.75
CA ARG A 20 -57.59 -33.64 -10.79
C ARG A 20 -57.11 -32.20 -10.97
N GLU A 21 -58.03 -31.23 -10.97
CA GLU A 21 -57.70 -29.81 -11.04
C GLU A 21 -56.91 -29.34 -9.82
N ARG A 22 -57.18 -29.88 -8.62
CA ARG A 22 -56.39 -29.57 -7.42
C ARG A 22 -54.96 -30.10 -7.51
N MET A 23 -54.76 -31.30 -8.04
CA MET A 23 -53.42 -31.85 -8.23
C MET A 23 -52.64 -31.05 -9.27
N GLN A 24 -53.25 -30.74 -10.42
CA GLN A 24 -52.65 -29.90 -11.45
C GLN A 24 -52.33 -28.49 -10.93
N ARG A 25 -53.24 -27.89 -10.16
CA ARG A 25 -53.03 -26.58 -9.52
C ARG A 25 -51.89 -26.61 -8.51
N ASN A 26 -51.79 -27.64 -7.67
CA ASN A 26 -50.72 -27.74 -6.68
C ASN A 26 -49.34 -27.95 -7.33
N TRP A 27 -49.26 -28.72 -8.42
CA TRP A 27 -48.03 -28.84 -9.22
C TRP A 27 -47.68 -27.52 -9.91
N LEU A 28 -48.67 -26.80 -10.44
CA LEU A 28 -48.45 -25.50 -11.08
C LEU A 28 -47.98 -24.45 -10.06
N ILE A 29 -48.56 -24.42 -8.86
CA ILE A 29 -48.11 -23.56 -7.75
C ILE A 29 -46.70 -23.98 -7.31
N GLY A 30 -46.45 -25.28 -7.11
CA GLY A 30 -45.14 -25.79 -6.73
C GLY A 30 -44.05 -25.46 -7.75
N GLY A 31 -44.34 -25.62 -9.04
CA GLY A 31 -43.44 -25.24 -10.13
C GLY A 31 -43.20 -23.74 -10.18
N THR A 32 -44.24 -22.91 -9.99
CA THR A 32 -44.09 -21.44 -9.93
C THR A 32 -43.21 -21.02 -8.75
N ILE A 33 -43.44 -21.58 -7.56
CA ILE A 33 -42.62 -21.32 -6.37
C ILE A 33 -41.18 -21.77 -6.62
N ALA A 34 -40.96 -22.94 -7.22
CA ALA A 34 -39.62 -23.43 -7.53
C ALA A 34 -38.87 -22.49 -8.49
N VAL A 35 -39.54 -21.97 -9.52
CA VAL A 35 -38.95 -20.98 -10.44
C VAL A 35 -38.61 -19.67 -9.70
N VAL A 36 -39.53 -19.16 -8.88
CA VAL A 36 -39.29 -17.92 -8.10
C VAL A 36 -38.10 -18.11 -7.14
N VAL A 37 -38.03 -19.24 -6.42
CA VAL A 37 -36.92 -19.56 -5.53
C VAL A 37 -35.61 -19.71 -6.31
N ALA A 38 -35.62 -20.36 -7.47
CA ALA A 38 -34.43 -20.48 -8.31
C ALA A 38 -33.91 -19.12 -8.79
N VAL A 39 -34.81 -18.21 -9.20
CA VAL A 39 -34.46 -16.85 -9.60
C VAL A 39 -33.88 -16.05 -8.43
N ILE A 40 -34.53 -16.09 -7.26
CA ILE A 40 -34.03 -15.44 -6.05
C ILE A 40 -32.66 -16.01 -5.67
N GLY A 41 -32.50 -17.34 -5.70
CA GLY A 41 -31.25 -18.03 -5.42
C GLY A 41 -30.12 -17.59 -6.35
N LEU A 42 -30.39 -17.45 -7.65
CA LEU A 42 -29.41 -16.94 -8.61
C LEU A 42 -29.01 -15.49 -8.32
N VAL A 43 -29.97 -14.63 -7.97
CA VAL A 43 -29.69 -13.22 -7.62
C VAL A 43 -28.83 -13.14 -6.35
N VAL A 44 -29.20 -13.88 -5.30
CA VAL A 44 -28.45 -13.94 -4.05
C VAL A 44 -27.05 -14.51 -4.28
N TYR A 45 -26.94 -15.57 -5.07
CA TYR A 45 -25.64 -16.16 -5.42
C TYR A 45 -24.76 -15.18 -6.20
N GLY A 46 -25.31 -14.51 -7.23
CA GLY A 46 -24.59 -13.50 -8.00
C GLY A 46 -24.10 -12.33 -7.14
N TYR A 47 -24.93 -11.89 -6.20
CA TYR A 47 -24.58 -10.84 -5.25
C TYR A 47 -23.45 -11.28 -4.30
N LEU A 48 -23.56 -12.47 -3.69
CA LEU A 48 -22.53 -13.03 -2.81
C LEU A 48 -21.21 -13.26 -3.55
N GLN A 49 -21.28 -13.69 -4.81
CA GLN A 49 -20.10 -13.94 -5.63
C GLN A 49 -19.24 -12.69 -5.80
N GLN A 50 -19.87 -11.55 -6.09
CA GLN A 50 -19.17 -10.29 -6.28
C GLN A 50 -18.72 -9.65 -4.96
N THR A 51 -19.50 -9.80 -3.90
CA THR A 51 -19.28 -9.07 -2.64
C THR A 51 -18.40 -9.80 -1.64
N VAL A 52 -18.54 -11.12 -1.51
CA VAL A 52 -17.87 -11.91 -0.46
C VAL A 52 -16.89 -12.89 -1.08
N LEU A 53 -17.32 -13.75 -2.01
CA LEU A 53 -16.45 -14.81 -2.54
C LEU A 53 -15.25 -14.26 -3.29
N LEU A 54 -15.41 -13.17 -4.07
CA LEU A 54 -14.30 -12.56 -4.79
C LEU A 54 -13.24 -11.97 -3.85
N LYS A 55 -13.66 -11.39 -2.71
CA LYS A 55 -12.77 -10.71 -1.75
C LYS A 55 -11.81 -11.67 -1.03
N HIS A 56 -12.24 -12.92 -0.83
CA HIS A 56 -11.46 -13.94 -0.11
C HIS A 56 -10.56 -14.79 -1.02
N LYS A 57 -10.56 -14.55 -2.34
CA LYS A 57 -9.66 -15.29 -3.23
C LYS A 57 -8.19 -14.90 -2.97
N PRO A 58 -7.25 -15.84 -3.07
CA PRO A 58 -5.83 -15.53 -2.97
C PRO A 58 -5.36 -14.82 -4.25
N VAL A 59 -4.62 -13.73 -4.08
CA VAL A 59 -3.86 -13.05 -5.15
C VAL A 59 -2.43 -13.57 -5.19
N ALA A 60 -1.85 -13.84 -4.01
CA ALA A 60 -0.53 -14.45 -3.87
C ALA A 60 -0.52 -15.36 -2.63
N ILE A 61 0.38 -16.34 -2.65
CA ILE A 61 0.62 -17.26 -1.53
C ILE A 61 2.12 -17.26 -1.26
N VAL A 62 2.51 -16.95 -0.03
CA VAL A 62 3.92 -16.78 0.39
C VAL A 62 4.18 -17.73 1.56
N ASN A 63 4.90 -18.82 1.31
CA ASN A 63 5.20 -19.87 2.29
C ASN A 63 3.98 -20.34 3.12
N GLY A 64 2.81 -20.40 2.50
CA GLY A 64 1.55 -20.80 3.15
C GLY A 64 0.69 -19.65 3.70
N GLU A 65 1.20 -18.42 3.81
CA GLU A 65 0.38 -17.25 4.13
C GLU A 65 -0.29 -16.71 2.85
N THR A 66 -1.61 -16.53 2.90
CA THR A 66 -2.39 -16.07 1.75
C THR A 66 -2.63 -14.56 1.78
N ILE A 67 -2.25 -13.88 0.71
CA ILE A 67 -2.61 -12.48 0.45
C ILE A 67 -3.93 -12.47 -0.33
N THR A 68 -5.02 -12.05 0.31
CA THR A 68 -6.35 -12.03 -0.30
C THR A 68 -6.57 -10.80 -1.18
N VAL A 69 -7.53 -10.89 -2.12
CA VAL A 69 -7.95 -9.77 -2.98
C VAL A 69 -8.35 -8.56 -2.16
N GLU A 70 -9.04 -8.76 -1.03
CA GLU A 70 -9.44 -7.66 -0.16
C GLU A 70 -8.25 -6.88 0.41
N LYS A 71 -7.26 -7.60 0.98
CA LYS A 71 -6.05 -6.98 1.54
C LYS A 71 -5.30 -6.21 0.45
N PHE A 72 -5.14 -6.83 -0.71
CA PHE A 72 -4.52 -6.23 -1.87
C PHE A 72 -5.23 -4.94 -2.32
N GLN A 73 -6.55 -4.98 -2.52
CA GLN A 73 -7.32 -3.81 -2.93
C GLN A 73 -7.25 -2.67 -1.90
N LYS A 74 -7.32 -2.98 -0.60
CA LYS A 74 -7.17 -1.99 0.47
C LYS A 74 -5.79 -1.33 0.40
N ARG A 75 -4.73 -2.12 0.25
CA ARG A 75 -3.35 -1.61 0.14
C ARG A 75 -3.18 -0.74 -1.10
N VAL A 76 -3.68 -1.16 -2.27
CA VAL A 76 -3.60 -0.36 -3.51
C VAL A 76 -4.34 0.97 -3.36
N ARG A 77 -5.53 0.98 -2.75
CA ARG A 77 -6.27 2.23 -2.49
C ARG A 77 -5.49 3.15 -1.56
N TYR A 78 -4.87 2.61 -0.53
CA TYR A 78 -4.02 3.36 0.38
C TYR A 78 -2.80 3.94 -0.35
N THR A 79 -2.05 3.13 -1.10
CA THR A 79 -0.91 3.57 -1.91
C THR A 79 -1.31 4.70 -2.87
N ARG A 80 -2.44 4.55 -3.58
CA ARG A 80 -2.96 5.62 -4.45
C ARG A 80 -3.34 6.88 -3.68
N SER A 81 -3.92 6.74 -2.50
CA SER A 81 -4.26 7.89 -1.65
C SER A 81 -3.00 8.62 -1.19
N ASN A 82 -1.93 7.91 -0.86
CA ASN A 82 -0.63 8.51 -0.54
C ASN A 82 -0.03 9.26 -1.72
N LEU A 83 -0.08 8.69 -2.94
CA LEU A 83 0.38 9.38 -4.15
C LEU A 83 -0.44 10.66 -4.41
N ILE A 84 -1.76 10.60 -4.22
CA ILE A 84 -2.63 11.78 -4.33
C ILE A 84 -2.25 12.83 -3.26
N ASN A 85 -2.05 12.42 -2.01
CA ASN A 85 -1.66 13.33 -0.93
C ASN A 85 -0.30 13.98 -1.22
N GLN A 86 0.67 13.23 -1.73
CA GLN A 86 1.97 13.75 -2.15
C GLN A 86 1.84 14.76 -3.28
N TYR A 87 1.01 14.47 -4.30
CA TYR A 87 0.71 15.43 -5.36
C TYR A 87 0.10 16.72 -4.81
N GLN A 88 -0.87 16.62 -3.91
CA GLN A 88 -1.52 17.78 -3.28
C GLN A 88 -0.53 18.61 -2.46
N GLN A 89 0.37 17.95 -1.73
CA GLN A 89 1.44 18.62 -0.98
C GLN A 89 2.34 19.43 -1.92
N TYR A 90 2.79 18.86 -3.03
CA TYR A 90 3.60 19.58 -4.02
C TYR A 90 2.84 20.72 -4.70
N ALA A 91 1.56 20.51 -5.00
CA ALA A 91 0.71 21.56 -5.55
C ALA A 91 0.54 22.75 -4.59
N GLN A 92 0.46 22.51 -3.28
CA GLN A 92 0.39 23.59 -2.27
C GLN A 92 1.72 24.33 -2.15
N ILE A 93 2.84 23.61 -2.18
CA ILE A 93 4.19 24.21 -2.17
C ILE A 93 4.36 25.14 -3.39
N LEU A 94 4.00 24.68 -4.59
CA LEU A 94 4.08 25.51 -5.79
C LEU A 94 3.10 26.69 -5.78
N GLN A 95 1.94 26.58 -5.14
CA GLN A 95 1.04 27.73 -5.00
C GLN A 95 1.63 28.85 -4.13
N TYR A 96 2.44 28.50 -3.12
CA TYR A 96 3.06 29.49 -2.24
C TYR A 96 4.41 30.01 -2.79
N PHE A 97 5.22 29.12 -3.36
CA PHE A 97 6.60 29.40 -3.77
C PHE A 97 6.82 29.50 -5.29
N GLY A 98 5.83 29.14 -6.11
CA GLY A 98 5.94 29.02 -7.57
C GLY A 98 5.71 30.32 -8.35
N ASN A 99 5.88 31.48 -7.73
CA ASN A 99 5.75 32.78 -8.42
C ASN A 99 6.83 33.00 -9.49
N ASP A 100 7.94 32.25 -9.43
CA ASP A 100 8.98 32.21 -10.45
C ASP A 100 9.04 30.82 -11.12
N PRO A 101 8.49 30.68 -12.34
CA PRO A 101 8.52 29.43 -13.10
C PRO A 101 9.92 28.95 -13.49
N GLU A 102 10.88 29.88 -13.62
CA GLU A 102 12.26 29.59 -14.07
C GLU A 102 13.18 29.21 -12.90
N SER A 103 12.69 29.38 -11.66
CA SER A 103 13.43 28.99 -10.46
C SER A 103 13.75 27.48 -10.47
N PRO A 104 15.00 27.07 -10.19
CA PRO A 104 15.37 25.66 -10.02
C PRO A 104 14.49 24.92 -9.02
N PHE A 105 13.96 25.63 -8.01
CA PHE A 105 13.01 25.12 -7.05
C PHE A 105 11.71 24.67 -7.73
N THR A 106 11.09 25.56 -8.51
CA THR A 106 9.83 25.28 -9.22
C THR A 106 9.99 24.10 -10.17
N GLN A 107 11.11 24.04 -10.90
CA GLN A 107 11.41 22.96 -11.85
C GLN A 107 11.57 21.58 -11.17
N GLN A 108 12.20 21.54 -9.99
CA GLN A 108 12.35 20.30 -9.22
C GLN A 108 10.98 19.73 -8.79
N TYR A 109 10.10 20.57 -8.25
CA TYR A 109 8.77 20.14 -7.80
C TYR A 109 7.84 19.78 -8.95
N GLN A 110 7.89 20.51 -10.07
CA GLN A 110 7.16 20.13 -11.28
C GLN A 110 7.59 18.75 -11.77
N THR A 111 8.89 18.44 -11.79
CA THR A 111 9.40 17.13 -12.17
C THR A 111 8.89 16.03 -11.23
N GLN A 112 8.91 16.26 -9.91
CA GLN A 112 8.37 15.30 -8.94
C GLN A 112 6.86 15.09 -9.12
N MET A 113 6.09 16.16 -9.37
CA MET A 113 4.65 16.03 -9.64
C MET A 113 4.38 15.22 -10.91
N GLN A 114 5.15 15.43 -11.98
CA GLN A 114 5.01 14.64 -13.21
C GLN A 114 5.28 13.15 -12.96
N GLN A 115 6.26 12.80 -12.12
CA GLN A 115 6.50 11.42 -11.73
C GLN A 115 5.31 10.81 -10.97
N VAL A 116 4.73 11.56 -10.03
CA VAL A 116 3.54 11.10 -9.28
C VAL A 116 2.35 10.89 -10.23
N VAL A 117 2.14 11.80 -11.18
CA VAL A 117 1.09 11.67 -12.21
C VAL A 117 1.34 10.46 -13.10
N ALA A 118 2.58 10.20 -13.50
CA ALA A 118 2.95 9.03 -14.29
C ALA A 118 2.71 7.71 -13.56
N GLN A 119 2.91 7.68 -12.24
CA GLN A 119 2.56 6.51 -11.42
C GLN A 119 1.04 6.36 -11.30
N LEU A 120 0.31 7.45 -11.04
CA LEU A 120 -1.16 7.45 -10.94
C LEU A 120 -1.85 7.06 -12.25
N SER A 121 -1.25 7.37 -13.41
CA SER A 121 -1.78 7.02 -14.72
C SER A 121 -1.55 5.54 -15.08
N ASN A 122 -0.63 4.84 -14.38
CA ASN A 122 -0.37 3.43 -14.58
C ASN A 122 -0.83 2.59 -13.37
N PRO A 123 -2.13 2.24 -13.29
CA PRO A 123 -2.67 1.48 -12.16
C PRO A 123 -2.13 0.05 -12.07
N ILE A 124 -1.65 -0.53 -13.18
CA ILE A 124 -1.08 -1.88 -13.21
C ILE A 124 0.25 -1.89 -12.46
N SER A 125 1.12 -0.93 -12.77
CA SER A 125 2.42 -0.79 -12.09
C SER A 125 2.26 -0.56 -10.58
N VAL A 126 1.36 0.34 -10.18
CA VAL A 126 1.05 0.58 -8.76
C VAL A 126 0.52 -0.69 -8.09
N GLY A 127 -0.31 -1.46 -8.80
CA GLY A 127 -0.80 -2.76 -8.32
C GLY A 127 0.34 -3.76 -8.11
N GLN A 128 1.24 -3.91 -9.07
CA GLN A 128 2.39 -4.82 -8.96
C GLN A 128 3.31 -4.44 -7.81
N GLN A 129 3.75 -3.17 -7.75
CA GLN A 129 4.60 -2.67 -6.66
C GLN A 129 3.95 -2.88 -5.29
N THR A 130 2.64 -2.66 -5.20
CA THR A 130 1.91 -2.89 -3.94
C THR A 130 1.89 -4.38 -3.58
N LEU A 131 1.70 -5.26 -4.56
CA LEU A 131 1.71 -6.71 -4.31
C LEU A 131 3.09 -7.18 -3.87
N ASP A 132 4.15 -6.72 -4.54
CA ASP A 132 5.53 -7.05 -4.21
C ASP A 132 5.87 -6.60 -2.78
N GLN A 133 5.52 -5.37 -2.40
CA GLN A 133 5.66 -4.88 -1.02
C GLN A 133 4.93 -5.77 -0.01
N MET A 134 3.69 -6.19 -0.32
CA MET A 134 2.95 -7.09 0.57
C MET A 134 3.60 -8.47 0.70
N VAL A 135 4.24 -8.96 -0.37
CA VAL A 135 5.00 -10.22 -0.34
C VAL A 135 6.25 -10.06 0.53
N ASP A 136 7.01 -8.98 0.33
CA ASP A 136 8.22 -8.68 1.11
C ASP A 136 7.90 -8.52 2.60
N GLU A 137 6.80 -7.86 2.96
CA GLU A 137 6.32 -7.74 4.34
C GLU A 137 6.01 -9.09 4.99
N VAL A 138 5.43 -10.02 4.23
CA VAL A 138 5.16 -11.38 4.72
C VAL A 138 6.46 -12.13 4.94
N LEU A 139 7.40 -12.06 4.00
CA LEU A 139 8.72 -12.69 4.13
C LEU A 139 9.50 -12.12 5.32
N MET A 140 9.47 -10.80 5.50
CA MET A 140 10.09 -10.13 6.64
C MET A 140 9.47 -10.57 7.96
N ARG A 141 8.13 -10.67 8.04
CA ARG A 141 7.45 -11.15 9.25
C ARG A 141 7.81 -12.58 9.59
N GLN A 142 7.83 -13.46 8.59
CA GLN A 142 8.22 -14.87 8.77
C GLN A 142 9.66 -14.99 9.28
N LYS A 143 10.59 -14.20 8.72
CA LYS A 143 11.99 -14.19 9.16
C LYS A 143 12.14 -13.59 10.56
N ALA A 144 11.40 -12.52 10.88
CA ALA A 144 11.40 -11.92 12.21
C ALA A 144 10.93 -12.92 13.27
N GLU A 145 9.86 -13.68 12.99
CA GLU A 145 9.36 -14.74 13.87
C GLU A 145 10.39 -15.86 14.05
N GLU A 146 11.04 -16.32 12.98
CA GLU A 146 12.13 -17.31 13.03
C GLU A 146 13.31 -16.82 13.90
N MET A 147 13.60 -15.53 13.87
CA MET A 147 14.65 -14.90 14.67
C MET A 147 14.20 -14.51 16.09
N GLY A 148 12.95 -14.80 16.46
CA GLY A 148 12.40 -14.44 17.77
C GLY A 148 12.25 -12.92 17.99
N ILE A 149 12.18 -12.13 16.90
CA ILE A 149 11.96 -10.68 16.96
C ILE A 149 10.46 -10.44 17.12
N THR A 150 10.07 -9.94 18.28
CA THR A 150 8.70 -9.52 18.58
C THR A 150 8.68 -8.02 18.85
N VAL A 151 7.62 -7.34 18.39
CA VAL A 151 7.38 -5.92 18.66
C VAL A 151 6.19 -5.81 19.59
N THR A 152 6.36 -5.11 20.71
CA THR A 152 5.32 -4.86 21.72
C THR A 152 4.57 -3.57 21.44
N ASP A 153 3.34 -3.44 21.94
CA ASP A 153 2.53 -2.24 21.74
C ASP A 153 3.18 -1.02 22.43
N GLU A 154 3.85 -1.24 23.56
CA GLU A 154 4.60 -0.20 24.27
C GLU A 154 5.78 0.32 23.45
N GLU A 155 6.48 -0.55 22.71
CA GLU A 155 7.55 -0.14 21.80
C GLU A 155 7.01 0.68 20.63
N VAL A 156 5.85 0.32 20.09
CA VAL A 156 5.19 1.08 19.01
C VAL A 156 4.75 2.45 19.51
N GLU A 157 4.11 2.51 20.68
CA GLU A 157 3.65 3.76 21.27
C GLU A 157 4.84 4.67 21.59
N ARG A 158 5.90 4.13 22.20
CA ARG A 158 7.14 4.88 22.42
C ARG A 158 7.73 5.41 21.11
N TYR A 159 7.82 4.58 20.08
CA TYR A 159 8.31 5.02 18.77
C TYR A 159 7.45 6.16 18.20
N ILE A 160 6.13 6.08 18.29
CA ILE A 160 5.22 7.15 17.84
C ILE A 160 5.49 8.44 18.62
N GLN A 161 5.59 8.36 19.95
CA GLN A 161 5.88 9.52 20.80
C GLN A 161 7.21 10.18 20.43
N GLU A 162 8.26 9.38 20.20
CA GLU A 162 9.56 9.85 19.73
C GLU A 162 9.46 10.58 18.38
N GLN A 163 8.65 10.09 17.44
CA GLN A 163 8.44 10.77 16.15
C GLN A 163 7.80 12.15 16.29
N PHE A 164 7.06 12.39 17.38
CA PHE A 164 6.47 13.69 17.71
C PHE A 164 7.28 14.50 18.73
N GLY A 165 8.45 14.01 19.15
CA GLY A 165 9.30 14.66 20.17
C GLY A 165 8.68 14.68 21.56
N TYR A 166 7.73 13.77 21.85
CA TYR A 166 7.13 13.62 23.15
C TYR A 166 7.91 12.57 23.95
N PHE A 167 8.43 12.97 25.11
CA PHE A 167 9.15 12.09 26.03
C PHE A 167 8.47 12.16 27.39
N PRO A 168 7.54 11.24 27.71
CA PRO A 168 6.78 11.30 28.95
C PRO A 168 7.68 11.27 30.20
N ASP A 169 8.84 10.60 30.12
CA ASP A 169 9.82 10.51 31.20
C ASP A 169 10.91 11.61 31.16
N GLY A 170 10.80 12.58 30.24
CA GLY A 170 11.65 13.77 30.19
C GLY A 170 13.04 13.63 29.55
N GLU A 171 13.48 12.41 29.24
CA GLU A 171 14.74 12.17 28.54
C GLU A 171 14.51 11.69 27.10
N ALA A 172 15.19 12.32 26.14
CA ALA A 172 15.28 11.77 24.79
C ALA A 172 16.07 10.45 24.84
N PRO A 173 15.66 9.40 24.11
CA PRO A 173 16.34 8.11 24.14
C PRO A 173 17.80 8.31 23.74
N THR A 174 18.70 7.82 24.60
CA THR A 174 20.11 7.74 24.26
C THR A 174 20.24 6.80 23.06
N PRO A 175 20.93 7.18 21.96
CA PRO A 175 21.08 6.32 20.79
C PRO A 175 21.61 4.95 21.22
N THR A 176 20.88 3.89 20.88
CA THR A 176 21.38 2.53 21.09
C THR A 176 22.60 2.35 20.19
N ALA A 177 23.75 2.00 20.76
CA ALA A 177 24.96 1.79 19.99
C ALA A 177 24.71 0.74 18.90
N TYR A 178 25.03 1.08 17.64
CA TYR A 178 25.01 0.10 16.56
C TYR A 178 25.87 -1.10 16.95
N PRO A 179 25.43 -2.35 16.66
CA PRO A 179 26.27 -3.51 16.87
C PRO A 179 27.61 -3.29 16.16
N THR A 180 28.72 -3.47 16.89
CA THR A 180 30.05 -3.40 16.31
C THR A 180 30.12 -4.43 15.19
N PRO A 181 30.46 -4.04 13.94
CA PRO A 181 30.65 -5.00 12.86
C PRO A 181 31.62 -6.08 13.34
N GLY A 182 31.23 -7.35 13.22
CA GLY A 182 32.12 -8.46 13.52
C GLY A 182 33.41 -8.35 12.70
N PRO A 183 34.53 -8.92 13.18
CA PRO A 183 35.79 -8.86 12.44
C PRO A 183 35.58 -9.44 11.04
N THR A 184 35.79 -8.62 10.02
CA THR A 184 35.90 -9.10 8.65
C THR A 184 37.17 -9.95 8.56
N SER A 185 37.11 -11.08 7.86
CA SER A 185 38.25 -11.98 7.74
C SER A 185 39.47 -11.20 7.23
N THR A 186 40.52 -11.13 8.04
CA THR A 186 41.82 -10.64 7.58
C THR A 186 42.40 -11.70 6.66
N LEU A 187 42.72 -11.31 5.42
CA LEU A 187 43.34 -12.22 4.46
C LEU A 187 44.64 -12.80 5.05
N SER A 188 44.79 -14.12 4.98
CA SER A 188 46.03 -14.80 5.38
C SER A 188 47.20 -14.39 4.47
N PRO A 189 48.45 -14.56 4.91
CA PRO A 189 49.62 -14.30 4.07
C PRO A 189 49.59 -15.05 2.72
N GLU A 190 49.04 -16.27 2.73
CA GLU A 190 48.83 -17.07 1.51
C GLU A 190 47.78 -16.44 0.59
N GLN A 191 46.67 -15.93 1.16
CA GLN A 191 45.64 -15.23 0.40
C GLN A 191 46.16 -13.91 -0.19
N LEU A 192 47.05 -13.20 0.50
CA LEU A 192 47.73 -12.02 -0.06
C LEU A 192 48.64 -12.37 -1.24
N ALA A 193 49.30 -13.53 -1.21
CA ALA A 193 50.19 -13.96 -2.29
C ALA A 193 49.45 -14.28 -3.60
N LEU A 194 48.16 -14.60 -3.52
CA LEU A 194 47.27 -14.80 -4.68
C LEU A 194 46.71 -13.48 -5.25
N VAL A 195 46.80 -12.37 -4.50
CA VAL A 195 46.36 -11.05 -4.98
C VAL A 195 47.51 -10.44 -5.78
N THR A 196 47.48 -10.60 -7.10
CA THR A 196 48.33 -9.81 -7.99
C THR A 196 47.95 -8.32 -7.86
N PRO A 197 48.86 -7.45 -7.38
CA PRO A 197 48.58 -6.02 -7.35
C PRO A 197 48.37 -5.52 -8.78
N ARG A 198 47.23 -4.86 -9.01
CA ARG A 198 46.97 -4.14 -10.26
C ARG A 198 48.01 -3.02 -10.37
N PRO A 199 48.65 -2.80 -11.54
CA PRO A 199 49.56 -1.68 -11.70
C PRO A 199 48.81 -0.37 -11.41
N THR A 200 49.33 0.40 -10.47
CA THR A 200 48.87 1.76 -10.17
C THR A 200 49.02 2.61 -11.43
N PRO A 201 47.97 3.33 -11.87
CA PRO A 201 48.11 4.29 -12.96
C PRO A 201 49.18 5.32 -12.59
N THR A 202 50.24 5.42 -13.39
CA THR A 202 51.20 6.52 -13.29
C THR A 202 50.46 7.82 -13.55
N GLU A 203 50.40 8.72 -12.56
CA GLU A 203 49.85 10.06 -12.78
C GLU A 203 50.65 10.77 -13.87
N ALA A 204 49.95 11.28 -14.89
CA ALA A 204 50.53 12.09 -15.94
C ALA A 204 51.14 13.37 -15.32
N PRO A 205 52.22 13.93 -15.89
CA PRO A 205 52.84 15.13 -15.35
C PRO A 205 51.82 16.28 -15.28
N THR A 206 51.69 16.86 -14.08
CA THR A 206 50.93 18.09 -13.83
C THR A 206 51.48 19.20 -14.73
N ALA A 207 50.60 19.85 -15.51
CA ALA A 207 50.97 21.04 -16.27
C ALA A 207 51.47 22.12 -15.31
N SER A 208 52.67 22.64 -15.59
CA SER A 208 53.23 23.80 -14.91
C SER A 208 52.30 25.01 -15.10
N PRO A 209 52.02 25.81 -14.05
CA PRO A 209 51.26 27.04 -14.23
C PRO A 209 52.08 28.04 -15.04
N ASP A 210 51.44 28.61 -16.07
CA ASP A 210 51.90 29.74 -16.87
C ASP A 210 52.07 30.97 -15.95
N PRO A 211 53.17 31.76 -16.02
CA PRO A 211 53.40 32.86 -15.09
C PRO A 211 52.64 34.16 -15.42
N GLU A 212 51.54 34.09 -16.18
CA GLU A 212 50.79 35.28 -16.63
C GLU A 212 49.33 35.24 -16.16
N ALA A 213 49.14 35.29 -14.83
CA ALA A 213 47.86 35.65 -14.23
C ALA A 213 48.09 36.74 -13.17
N THR A 214 47.88 37.99 -13.58
CA THR A 214 47.80 39.15 -12.69
C THR A 214 46.75 38.88 -11.59
N PRO A 215 47.07 39.05 -10.30
CA PRO A 215 46.09 38.83 -9.24
C PRO A 215 45.00 39.90 -9.33
N THR A 216 43.76 39.47 -9.54
CA THR A 216 42.57 40.32 -9.35
C THR A 216 42.32 40.41 -7.85
N GLU A 217 42.28 41.63 -7.32
CA GLU A 217 42.06 41.91 -5.90
C GLU A 217 40.73 41.31 -5.40
N ILE A 218 40.79 40.66 -4.23
CA ILE A 218 39.63 40.19 -3.48
C ILE A 218 38.97 41.42 -2.82
N PRO A 219 37.68 41.71 -3.04
CA PRO A 219 37.01 42.77 -2.30
C PRO A 219 36.90 42.41 -0.81
N ALA A 220 37.24 43.38 0.04
CA ALA A 220 37.20 43.27 1.50
C ALA A 220 35.78 43.01 2.05
N PRO A 221 35.64 42.29 3.18
CA PRO A 221 34.34 42.04 3.79
C PRO A 221 33.73 43.36 4.31
N THR A 222 32.47 43.60 3.95
CA THR A 222 31.66 44.74 4.41
C THR A 222 31.42 44.66 5.92
N PRO A 223 31.54 45.77 6.70
CA PRO A 223 31.32 45.74 8.13
C PRO A 223 29.87 45.42 8.52
N THR A 224 29.72 44.59 9.53
CA THR A 224 28.46 44.19 10.18
C THR A 224 27.81 45.39 10.88
N ALA A 225 26.54 45.67 10.58
CA ALA A 225 25.75 46.66 11.32
C ALA A 225 25.30 46.10 12.68
N THR A 226 25.61 46.82 13.76
CA THR A 226 25.10 46.56 15.11
C THR A 226 23.60 46.89 15.21
N PRO A 227 22.79 46.10 15.94
CA PRO A 227 21.38 46.41 16.17
C PRO A 227 21.22 47.62 17.10
N TYR A 228 20.42 48.59 16.68
CA TYR A 228 19.98 49.73 17.50
C TYR A 228 18.88 49.28 18.48
N THR A 229 18.98 49.73 19.73
CA THR A 229 17.96 49.58 20.78
C THR A 229 17.38 50.95 21.08
N ALA A 230 16.09 51.16 20.78
CA ALA A 230 15.14 52.02 21.49
C ALA A 230 13.73 51.79 20.91
#